data_AF-A0A386H440-F1
#
_entry.id   AF-A0A386H440-F1
#
_cell.length_a   1.000
_cell.length_b   1.000
_cell.length_c   1.000
_cell.angle_alpha   90.00
_cell.angle_beta   90.00
_cell.angle_gamma   90.00
#
_symmetry.space_group_name_H-M   'P 1'
#
loop_
_entity.id
_entity.type
_entity.pdbx_description
1 polymer ?
#
loop_
_entity_poly.entity_id
_entity_poly.type
_entity_poly.pdbx_seq_one_letter_code
_entity_poly.pdbx_strand_id
1 'polypeptide(L)'
;MKIDFTKEQFKILMELVYLGNTIINDFNIPSERETEYENMENYIYSFCSDFGYREYVDYSNEYKVFCPTNKFDREVESKIRSYDENVFYRELVNRLAKRDAKKEFSKRVNQDNFSEFLKLQFEIEEKYDEELLNNDLENIKVDFKSNNVKKNVLK
;
A
#
# COMPACT_ATOMS: atom_id res chain seq x y z
N MET A 1 -30.61 -11.04 -11.68
CA MET A 1 -29.77 -12.04 -11.00
C MET A 1 -29.72 -11.67 -9.52
N LYS A 2 -29.77 -12.64 -8.60
CA LYS A 2 -29.60 -12.43 -7.15
C LYS A 2 -28.46 -13.32 -6.67
N ILE A 3 -27.65 -12.81 -5.75
CA ILE A 3 -26.55 -13.55 -5.11
C ILE A 3 -26.86 -13.57 -3.63
N ASP A 4 -27.00 -14.76 -3.06
CA ASP A 4 -27.26 -14.95 -1.64
C ASP A 4 -25.94 -15.19 -0.91
N PHE A 5 -25.74 -14.53 0.23
CA PHE A 5 -24.55 -14.70 1.07
C PHE A 5 -24.92 -15.39 2.37
N THR A 6 -24.01 -16.22 2.90
CA THR A 6 -24.05 -16.57 4.33
C THR A 6 -23.57 -15.40 5.17
N LYS A 7 -23.81 -15.47 6.48
CA LYS A 7 -23.28 -14.50 7.45
C LYS A 7 -21.75 -14.39 7.36
N GLU A 8 -21.04 -15.50 7.22
CA GLU A 8 -19.58 -15.50 7.12
C GLU A 8 -19.11 -14.90 5.79
N GLN A 9 -19.75 -15.25 4.68
CA GLN A 9 -19.41 -14.71 3.36
C GLN A 9 -19.62 -13.20 3.30
N PHE A 10 -20.69 -12.69 3.91
CA PHE A 10 -20.95 -11.26 3.96
C PHE A 10 -19.89 -10.50 4.77
N LYS A 11 -19.40 -11.08 5.88
CA LYS A 11 -18.27 -10.48 6.63
C LYS A 11 -17.02 -10.39 5.76
N ILE A 12 -16.69 -11.47 5.05
CA ILE A 12 -15.56 -11.44 4.11
C ILE A 12 -15.76 -10.40 3.01
N LEU A 13 -16.98 -10.25 2.49
CA LEU A 13 -17.28 -9.20 1.52
C LEU A 13 -17.06 -7.79 2.10
N MET A 14 -17.49 -7.54 3.35
CA MET A 14 -17.22 -6.27 4.04
C MET A 14 -15.73 -5.98 4.17
N GLU A 15 -14.93 -6.99 4.55
CA GLU A 15 -13.47 -6.84 4.62
C GLU A 15 -12.86 -6.57 3.24
N LEU A 16 -13.33 -7.26 2.19
CA LEU A 16 -12.83 -7.07 0.82
C LEU A 16 -13.13 -5.68 0.25
N VAL A 17 -14.34 -5.15 0.46
CA VAL A 17 -14.68 -3.80 -0.02
C VAL A 17 -13.93 -2.72 0.75
N TYR A 18 -13.71 -2.93 2.05
CA TYR A 18 -12.88 -2.05 2.88
C TYR A 18 -11.44 -2.01 2.37
N LEU A 19 -10.81 -3.18 2.27
CA LEU A 19 -9.42 -3.30 1.81
C LEU A 19 -9.25 -2.76 0.39
N GLY A 20 -10.22 -3.01 -0.49
CA GLY A 20 -10.23 -2.47 -1.84
C GLY A 20 -10.32 -0.95 -1.87
N ASN A 21 -11.24 -0.37 -1.10
CA ASN A 21 -11.39 1.07 -0.99
C ASN A 21 -10.13 1.73 -0.38
N THR A 22 -9.56 1.14 0.67
CA THR A 22 -8.29 1.58 1.27
C THR A 22 -7.17 1.66 0.23
N ILE A 23 -6.94 0.59 -0.53
CA ILE A 23 -5.88 0.55 -1.55
C ILE A 23 -6.06 1.64 -2.62
N ILE A 24 -7.30 1.94 -2.99
CA ILE A 24 -7.61 2.90 -4.04
C ILE A 24 -7.55 4.34 -3.54
N ASN A 25 -8.07 4.62 -2.34
CA ASN A 25 -8.42 5.98 -1.91
C ASN A 25 -7.61 6.53 -0.73
N ASP A 26 -6.96 5.71 0.11
CA ASP A 26 -6.39 6.21 1.39
C ASP A 26 -5.21 7.16 1.22
N PHE A 27 -4.47 7.07 0.11
CA PHE A 27 -3.36 7.98 -0.21
C PHE A 27 -3.73 9.14 -1.13
N ASN A 28 -4.98 9.20 -1.60
CA ASN A 28 -5.45 10.24 -2.51
C ASN A 28 -5.90 11.48 -1.72
N ILE A 29 -5.61 12.66 -2.26
CA ILE A 29 -6.26 13.88 -1.76
C ILE A 29 -7.76 13.82 -2.06
N PRO A 30 -8.62 14.51 -1.28
CA PRO A 30 -10.07 14.39 -1.43
C PRO A 30 -10.61 14.62 -2.85
N SER A 31 -9.98 15.48 -3.66
CA SER A 31 -10.38 15.75 -5.04
C SER A 31 -10.04 14.63 -6.04
N GLU A 32 -9.19 13.69 -5.64
CA GLU A 32 -8.73 12.57 -6.48
C GLU A 32 -9.33 11.23 -6.03
N ARG A 33 -10.21 11.24 -5.02
CA ARG A 33 -10.87 10.03 -4.53
C ARG A 33 -11.86 9.50 -5.57
N GLU A 34 -11.80 8.21 -5.81
CA GLU A 34 -12.68 7.49 -6.70
C GLU A 34 -13.96 7.08 -5.94
N THR A 35 -14.95 7.98 -6.00
CA THR A 35 -16.21 7.86 -5.23
C THR A 35 -17.04 6.61 -5.56
N GLU A 36 -16.84 5.98 -6.72
CA GLU A 36 -17.56 4.76 -7.11
C GLU A 36 -17.26 3.59 -6.15
N TYR A 37 -16.01 3.49 -5.68
CA TYR A 37 -15.59 2.46 -4.73
C TYR A 37 -16.12 2.74 -3.32
N GLU A 38 -16.11 4.00 -2.88
CA GLU A 38 -16.69 4.42 -1.60
C GLU A 38 -18.21 4.18 -1.58
N ASN A 39 -18.90 4.50 -2.68
CA ASN A 39 -20.33 4.25 -2.82
C ASN A 39 -20.66 2.76 -2.77
N MET A 40 -19.82 1.92 -3.39
CA MET A 40 -20.00 0.47 -3.36
C MET A 40 -19.76 -0.10 -1.94
N GLU A 41 -18.72 0.34 -1.25
CA GLU A 41 -18.48 -0.03 0.15
C GLU A 41 -19.67 0.37 1.03
N ASN A 42 -20.10 1.63 0.94
CA ASN A 42 -21.23 2.18 1.68
C ASN A 42 -22.53 1.41 1.39
N TYR A 43 -22.76 1.02 0.13
CA TYR A 43 -23.90 0.18 -0.26
C TYR A 43 -23.83 -1.20 0.41
N ILE A 44 -22.68 -1.88 0.39
CA ILE A 44 -22.52 -3.16 1.09
C ILE A 44 -22.77 -3.00 2.59
N TYR A 45 -22.21 -1.96 3.21
CA TYR A 45 -22.36 -1.69 4.64
C TYR A 45 -23.81 -1.41 5.06
N SER A 46 -24.65 -0.92 4.15
CA SER A 46 -26.08 -0.71 4.42
C SER A 46 -26.84 -1.98 4.81
N PHE A 47 -26.33 -3.16 4.41
CA PHE A 47 -26.91 -4.46 4.74
C PHE A 47 -26.31 -5.09 6.01
N CYS A 48 -25.35 -4.45 6.70
CA CYS A 48 -24.65 -5.06 7.83
C CYS A 48 -25.58 -5.52 8.96
N SER A 49 -26.67 -4.78 9.19
CA SER A 49 -27.66 -5.11 10.23
C SER A 49 -28.45 -6.36 9.87
N ASP A 50 -28.74 -6.60 8.60
CA ASP A 50 -29.49 -7.78 8.13
C ASP A 50 -28.69 -9.08 8.35
N PHE A 51 -27.37 -8.99 8.34
CA PHE A 51 -26.45 -10.11 8.63
C PHE A 51 -26.01 -10.17 10.10
N GLY A 52 -26.52 -9.28 10.96
CA GLY A 52 -26.21 -9.25 12.39
C GLY A 52 -24.75 -8.86 12.68
N TYR A 53 -24.27 -7.83 11.98
CA TYR A 53 -22.94 -7.23 12.10
C TYR A 53 -22.99 -5.73 12.39
N ARG A 54 -24.06 -5.28 13.03
CA ARG A 54 -24.27 -3.86 13.37
C ARG A 54 -23.15 -3.30 14.24
N GLU A 55 -22.42 -4.12 14.99
CA GLU A 55 -21.28 -3.67 15.80
C GLU A 55 -20.02 -3.30 15.00
N TYR A 56 -19.98 -3.64 13.71
CA TYR A 56 -18.82 -3.37 12.84
C TYR A 56 -18.96 -2.08 12.03
N VAL A 57 -20.17 -1.52 11.92
CA VAL A 57 -20.42 -0.33 11.10
C VAL A 57 -21.41 0.59 11.80
N ASP A 58 -21.06 1.87 11.90
CA ASP A 58 -21.92 2.94 12.37
C ASP A 58 -22.39 3.82 11.20
N TYR A 59 -23.64 4.28 11.25
CA TYR A 59 -24.13 5.27 10.28
C TYR A 59 -23.84 6.69 10.78
N SER A 60 -23.03 7.43 10.03
CA SER A 60 -22.78 8.84 10.32
C SER A 60 -23.93 9.70 9.80
N ASN A 61 -24.69 10.31 10.73
CA ASN A 61 -25.77 11.24 10.37
C ASN A 61 -25.26 12.54 9.72
N GLU A 62 -24.03 12.93 10.01
CA GLU A 62 -23.36 14.13 9.49
C GLU A 62 -22.98 13.94 8.01
N TYR A 63 -22.29 12.84 7.73
CA TYR A 63 -21.77 12.55 6.39
C TYR A 63 -22.72 11.71 5.52
N LYS A 64 -23.81 11.20 6.11
CA LYS A 64 -24.81 10.33 5.47
C LYS A 64 -24.22 9.04 4.88
N VAL A 65 -23.14 8.54 5.47
CA VAL A 65 -22.43 7.32 5.05
C VAL A 65 -22.30 6.34 6.20
N PHE A 66 -22.12 5.07 5.86
CA PHE A 66 -21.70 4.02 6.77
C PHE A 66 -20.18 4.09 6.97
N CYS A 67 -19.75 4.15 8.23
CA CYS A 67 -18.35 4.16 8.62
C CYS A 67 -18.03 2.88 9.41
N PRO A 68 -16.89 2.23 9.15
CA PRO A 68 -16.44 1.14 9.99
C PRO A 68 -16.20 1.61 11.44
N THR A 69 -16.44 0.71 12.39
CA THR A 69 -16.15 0.98 13.80
C THR A 69 -14.69 0.66 14.12
N ASN A 70 -14.17 1.21 15.22
CA ASN A 70 -12.85 0.84 15.75
C ASN A 70 -12.67 -0.68 15.95
N LYS A 71 -13.76 -1.42 16.18
CA LYS A 71 -13.71 -2.89 16.29
C LYS A 71 -13.38 -3.50 14.92
N PHE A 72 -14.09 -3.08 13.88
CA PHE A 72 -13.85 -3.55 12.52
C PHE A 72 -12.45 -3.17 12.06
N ASP A 73 -12.05 -1.91 12.24
CA ASP A 73 -10.72 -1.41 11.85
C ASP A 73 -9.60 -2.26 12.43
N ARG A 74 -9.65 -2.57 13.73
CA ARG A 74 -8.63 -3.42 14.38
C ARG A 74 -8.58 -4.85 13.82
N GLU A 75 -9.71 -5.40 13.39
CA GLU A 75 -9.76 -6.75 12.81
C GLU A 75 -9.14 -6.80 11.40
N VAL A 76 -9.16 -5.70 10.66
CA VAL A 76 -8.57 -5.58 9.31
C VAL A 76 -7.17 -4.93 9.31
N GLU A 77 -6.82 -4.16 10.34
CA GLU A 77 -5.55 -3.41 10.44
C GLU A 77 -4.34 -4.32 10.24
N SER A 78 -4.36 -5.52 10.83
CA SER A 78 -3.25 -6.48 10.69
C SER A 78 -3.01 -6.91 9.23
N LYS A 79 -4.07 -6.96 8.41
CA LYS A 79 -4.00 -7.31 6.99
C LYS A 79 -3.38 -6.16 6.19
N ILE A 80 -3.82 -4.93 6.44
CA ILE A 80 -3.27 -3.72 5.82
C ILE A 80 -1.80 -3.56 6.18
N ARG A 81 -1.46 -3.62 7.47
CA ARG A 81 -0.08 -3.51 7.94
C ARG A 81 0.82 -4.56 7.30
N SER A 82 0.38 -5.81 7.23
CA SER A 82 1.14 -6.87 6.57
C SER A 82 1.32 -6.60 5.07
N TYR A 83 0.27 -6.13 4.38
CA TYR A 83 0.36 -5.73 2.98
C TYR A 83 1.36 -4.58 2.79
N ASP A 84 1.26 -3.51 3.58
CA ASP A 84 2.10 -2.32 3.48
C ASP A 84 3.58 -2.65 3.73
N GLU A 85 3.88 -3.45 4.77
CA GLU A 85 5.25 -3.92 5.05
C GLU A 85 5.81 -4.72 3.88
N ASN A 86 5.06 -5.70 3.37
CA ASN A 86 5.51 -6.52 2.23
C ASN A 86 5.72 -5.68 0.96
N VAL A 87 4.82 -4.73 0.69
CA VAL A 87 4.96 -3.82 -0.46
C VAL A 87 6.17 -2.91 -0.29
N PHE A 88 6.36 -2.36 0.91
CA PHE A 88 7.48 -1.47 1.22
C PHE A 88 8.82 -2.15 0.96
N TYR A 89 9.08 -3.31 1.58
CA TYR A 89 10.36 -4.00 1.42
C TYR A 89 10.60 -4.44 -0.02
N ARG A 90 9.58 -5.02 -0.68
CA ARG A 90 9.69 -5.45 -2.08
C ARG A 90 10.03 -4.28 -3.02
N GLU A 91 9.36 -3.15 -2.87
CA GLU A 91 9.62 -1.97 -3.69
C GLU A 91 10.98 -1.34 -3.38
N LEU A 92 11.39 -1.32 -2.10
CA LEU A 92 12.68 -0.80 -1.68
C LEU A 92 13.83 -1.61 -2.31
N VAL A 93 13.80 -2.94 -2.15
CA VAL A 93 14.79 -3.87 -2.71
C VAL A 93 14.87 -3.73 -4.22
N ASN A 94 13.73 -3.82 -4.91
CA ASN A 94 13.68 -3.73 -6.36
C ASN A 94 14.28 -2.42 -6.88
N ARG A 95 13.94 -1.28 -6.24
CA ARG A 95 14.42 0.04 -6.68
C ARG A 95 15.90 0.25 -6.38
N LEU A 96 16.39 -0.21 -5.23
CA LEU A 96 17.81 -0.15 -4.87
C LEU A 96 18.65 -1.03 -5.79
N ALA A 97 18.24 -2.28 -6.00
CA ALA A 97 18.94 -3.19 -6.88
C ALA A 97 18.94 -2.70 -8.33
N LYS A 98 17.81 -2.22 -8.85
CA LYS A 98 17.75 -1.63 -10.19
C LYS A 98 18.65 -0.40 -10.34
N ARG A 99 18.77 0.44 -9.29
CA ARG A 99 19.67 1.60 -9.28
C ARG A 99 21.13 1.15 -9.40
N ASP A 100 21.55 0.15 -8.62
CA ASP A 100 22.94 -0.25 -8.57
C ASP A 100 23.33 -1.17 -9.72
N ALA A 101 22.43 -2.05 -10.16
CA ALA A 101 22.56 -2.77 -11.42
C ALA A 101 22.83 -1.81 -12.58
N LYS A 102 22.12 -0.68 -12.67
CA LYS A 102 22.38 0.34 -13.71
C LYS A 102 23.75 1.01 -13.61
N LYS A 103 24.34 1.11 -12.42
CA LYS A 103 25.68 1.68 -12.24
C LYS A 103 26.76 0.67 -12.61
N GLU A 104 26.55 -0.60 -12.27
CA GLU A 104 27.48 -1.70 -12.55
C GLU A 104 27.39 -2.15 -14.01
N PHE A 105 26.22 -2.05 -14.62
CA PHE A 105 26.00 -2.48 -16.00
C PHE A 105 26.71 -1.53 -16.98
N SER A 106 27.80 -2.03 -17.56
CA SER A 106 28.70 -1.26 -18.43
C SER A 106 28.09 -0.76 -19.74
N LYS A 107 26.94 -1.33 -20.15
CA LYS A 107 26.28 -1.05 -21.43
C LYS A 107 24.96 -0.31 -21.21
N ARG A 108 24.48 0.42 -22.22
CA ARG A 108 23.09 0.88 -22.22
C ARG A 108 22.17 -0.33 -22.37
N VAL A 109 21.15 -0.42 -21.51
CA VAL A 109 20.15 -1.51 -21.57
C VAL A 109 19.34 -1.39 -22.87
N ASN A 110 19.26 -2.48 -23.62
CA ASN A 110 18.50 -2.66 -24.85
C ASN A 110 17.90 -4.08 -24.90
N GLN A 111 17.18 -4.43 -25.97
CA GLN A 111 16.53 -5.74 -26.07
C GLN A 111 17.53 -6.92 -26.04
N ASP A 112 18.71 -6.76 -26.65
CA ASP A 112 19.71 -7.84 -26.77
C ASP A 112 20.37 -8.17 -25.43
N ASN A 113 20.54 -7.18 -24.55
CA ASN A 113 21.22 -7.33 -23.27
C ASN A 113 20.28 -7.26 -22.06
N PHE A 114 18.96 -7.20 -22.28
CA PHE A 114 17.97 -7.07 -21.20
C PHE A 114 18.01 -8.24 -20.22
N SER A 115 18.20 -9.47 -20.72
CA SER A 115 18.30 -10.65 -19.85
C SER A 115 19.56 -10.63 -18.98
N GLU A 116 20.69 -10.14 -19.51
CA GLU A 116 21.94 -9.96 -18.74
C GLU A 116 21.74 -8.93 -17.63
N PHE A 117 21.07 -7.81 -17.95
CA PHE A 117 20.73 -6.78 -16.97
C PHE A 117 19.80 -7.30 -15.87
N LEU A 118 18.76 -8.07 -16.22
CA LEU A 118 17.83 -8.65 -15.24
C LEU A 118 18.53 -9.63 -14.30
N LYS A 119 19.44 -10.47 -14.81
CA LYS A 119 20.23 -11.38 -13.97
C LYS A 119 21.07 -10.61 -12.95
N LEU A 120 21.78 -9.57 -13.40
CA LEU A 120 22.55 -8.71 -12.49
C LEU A 120 21.65 -8.03 -11.45
N GLN A 121 20.47 -7.56 -11.87
CA GLN A 121 19.51 -6.98 -10.94
C GLN A 121 19.09 -8.00 -9.87
N PHE A 122 18.71 -9.22 -10.26
CA PHE A 122 18.31 -10.28 -9.31
C PHE A 122 19.45 -10.65 -8.34
N GLU A 123 20.69 -10.76 -8.82
CA GLU A 123 21.86 -11.01 -7.95
C GLU A 123 22.10 -9.89 -6.92
N ILE A 124 21.72 -8.65 -7.25
CA ILE A 124 21.81 -7.52 -6.31
C ILE A 124 20.58 -7.48 -5.40
N GLU A 125 19.39 -7.85 -5.89
CA GLU A 125 18.16 -7.98 -5.07
C GLU A 125 18.38 -8.97 -3.93
N GLU A 126 18.95 -10.14 -4.19
CA GLU A 126 19.25 -11.15 -3.15
C GLU A 126 20.13 -10.59 -2.02
N LYS A 127 21.13 -9.77 -2.35
CA LYS A 127 21.98 -9.11 -1.33
C LYS A 127 21.22 -8.10 -0.50
N TYR A 128 20.31 -7.35 -1.11
CA TYR A 128 19.47 -6.40 -0.38
C TYR A 128 18.42 -7.09 0.48
N ASP A 129 17.82 -8.19 0.00
CA ASP A 129 16.90 -9.01 0.78
C ASP A 129 17.60 -9.57 2.03
N GLU A 130 18.80 -10.15 1.88
CA GLU A 130 19.59 -10.65 3.01
C GLU A 130 19.95 -9.54 4.01
N GLU A 131 20.32 -8.36 3.53
CA GLU A 131 20.66 -7.21 4.37
C GLU A 131 19.45 -6.73 5.18
N LEU A 132 18.33 -6.48 4.52
CA LEU A 132 17.12 -5.95 5.16
C LEU A 132 16.46 -6.96 6.10
N LEU A 133 16.56 -8.26 5.80
CA LEU A 133 16.06 -9.32 6.68
C LEU A 133 16.84 -9.39 8.01
N ASN A 134 18.15 -9.11 7.97
CA ASN A 134 19.00 -9.22 9.16
C ASN A 134 19.13 -7.91 9.95
N ASN A 135 19.08 -6.77 9.27
CA ASN A 135 19.43 -5.47 9.85
C ASN A 135 18.35 -4.40 9.68
N ASP A 136 17.19 -4.73 9.09
CA ASP A 136 16.14 -3.76 8.79
C ASP A 136 16.75 -2.54 8.03
N LEU A 137 16.32 -1.32 8.31
CA LEU A 137 16.81 -0.09 7.68
C LEU A 137 18.11 0.45 8.32
N GLU A 138 18.73 -0.22 9.29
CA GLU A 138 19.87 0.33 10.06
C GLU A 138 21.04 0.74 9.15
N ASN A 139 21.30 -0.03 8.10
CA ASN A 139 22.40 0.21 7.16
C ASN A 139 21.98 0.97 5.90
N ILE A 140 20.70 1.33 5.76
CA ILE A 140 20.21 2.12 4.64
C ILE A 140 20.53 3.60 4.86
N LYS A 141 21.29 4.20 3.93
CA LYS A 141 21.70 5.60 3.99
C LYS A 141 21.23 6.39 2.78
N VAL A 142 20.80 7.62 3.03
CA VAL A 142 20.47 8.61 2.00
C VAL A 142 21.55 9.67 1.99
N ASP A 143 22.18 9.86 0.83
CA ASP A 143 23.17 10.93 0.62
C ASP A 143 22.44 12.25 0.27
N PHE A 144 22.29 13.11 1.27
CA PHE A 144 21.73 14.45 1.08
C PHE A 144 22.80 15.38 0.52
N LYS A 145 22.74 15.68 -0.78
CA LYS A 145 23.55 16.75 -1.37
C LYS A 145 23.24 18.06 -0.65
N SER A 146 24.24 18.63 0.02
CA SER A 146 24.09 19.92 0.69
C SER A 146 23.79 20.99 -0.36
N ASN A 147 22.55 21.44 -0.47
CA ASN A 147 22.26 22.66 -1.20
C ASN A 147 22.91 23.81 -0.44
N ASN A 148 23.87 24.49 -1.08
CA ASN A 148 24.43 25.75 -0.62
C ASN A 148 23.31 26.82 -0.56
N VAL A 149 22.49 26.77 0.49
CA VAL A 149 21.64 27.89 0.87
C VAL A 149 22.59 28.94 1.42
N LYS A 150 23.01 29.87 0.56
CA LYS A 150 23.61 31.14 0.99
C LYS A 150 22.66 31.72 2.02
N LYS A 151 23.01 31.62 3.31
CA LYS A 151 22.42 32.43 4.37
C LYS A 151 22.69 33.88 4.00
N ASN A 152 21.75 34.52 3.31
CA ASN A 152 21.68 35.97 3.26
C ASN A 152 21.36 36.42 4.68
N VAL A 153 22.43 36.72 5.42
CA VAL A 153 22.36 37.42 6.69
C VAL A 153 21.76 38.80 6.39
N LEU A 154 20.51 39.00 6.82
CA LEU A 154 19.91 40.32 6.90
C LEU A 154 20.78 41.15 7.86
N LYS A 155 21.39 42.20 7.31
CA LYS A 155 21.97 43.32 8.06
C LYS A 155 20.86 44.27 8.47
#